data_AF-A0A7M3W7X0-F1
#
_entry.id   AF-A0A7M3W7X0-F1
#
_cell.length_a   1.000
_cell.length_b   1.000
_cell.length_c   1.000
_cell.angle_alpha   90.00
_cell.angle_beta   90.00
_cell.angle_gamma   90.00
#
_symmetry.space_group_name_H-M   'P 1'
#
loop_
_entity.id
_entity.type
_entity.pdbx_description
1 polymer ?
#
loop_
_entity_poly.entity_id
_entity_poly.type
_entity_poly.pdbx_seq_one_letter_code
_entity_poly.pdbx_strand_id
1 'polypeptide(L)' 'LEALPGVGHKTASVVMAQAFDVPAFPVDTHIHRLAARWGLSNGTTVEKTENDLKAVFPRALWNDLHLQIIFFGREYCP' A
#
# COMPACT_ATOMS: atom_id res chain seq x y z
N LEU A 1 -25.23 1.53 -6.54
CA LEU A 1 -24.15 0.70 -5.96
C LEU A 1 -23.59 -0.32 -6.96
N GLU A 2 -23.76 -0.06 -8.26
CA GLU A 2 -23.26 -0.90 -9.35
C GLU A 2 -22.82 0.05 -10.47
N ALA A 3 -21.82 -0.36 -11.26
CA ALA A 3 -21.26 0.32 -12.45
C ALA A 3 -19.92 1.06 -12.30
N LEU A 4 -18.88 0.37 -11.79
CA LEU A 4 -17.52 0.63 -12.27
C LEU A 4 -16.94 -0.68 -12.84
N PRO A 5 -16.87 -0.82 -14.18
CA PRO A 5 -16.27 -2.00 -14.81
C PRO A 5 -14.76 -1.96 -14.61
N GLY A 6 -14.20 -3.00 -13.99
CA GLY A 6 -12.76 -3.15 -13.74
C GLY A 6 -12.33 -3.08 -12.26
N VAL A 7 -13.25 -2.73 -11.36
CA VAL A 7 -12.99 -2.71 -9.91
C VAL A 7 -13.53 -4.00 -9.31
N GLY A 8 -12.69 -5.04 -9.27
CA GLY A 8 -13.05 -6.29 -8.59
C GLY A 8 -13.46 -6.03 -7.13
N HIS A 9 -14.33 -6.86 -6.57
CA HIS A 9 -14.89 -6.74 -5.21
C HIS A 9 -13.88 -6.33 -4.12
N LYS A 10 -12.61 -6.70 -4.27
CA LYS A 10 -11.50 -6.36 -3.35
C LYS A 10 -11.17 -4.86 -3.31
N THR A 11 -11.23 -4.18 -4.45
CA THR A 11 -10.82 -2.78 -4.58
C THR A 11 -11.84 -1.84 -3.93
N ALA A 12 -13.13 -2.19 -3.96
CA ALA A 12 -14.16 -1.47 -3.23
C ALA A 12 -14.00 -1.62 -1.70
N SER A 13 -13.54 -2.78 -1.22
CA SER A 13 -13.29 -3.00 0.21
C SER A 13 -12.07 -2.25 0.75
N VAL A 14 -11.00 -2.09 -0.06
CA VAL A 14 -9.83 -1.28 0.31
C VAL A 14 -10.18 0.21 0.35
N VAL A 15 -10.93 0.69 -0.64
CA VAL A 15 -11.42 2.08 -0.67
C VAL A 15 -12.38 2.34 0.50
N MET A 16 -13.27 1.40 0.82
CA MET A 16 -14.15 1.51 2.00
C MET A 16 -13.35 1.50 3.31
N ALA A 17 -12.31 0.66 3.44
CA ALA A 17 -11.44 0.63 4.63
C ALA A 17 -10.60 1.91 4.80
N GLN A 18 -10.11 2.49 3.70
CA GLN A 18 -9.42 3.79 3.71
C GLN A 18 -10.37 4.96 3.96
N ALA A 19 -11.65 4.84 3.59
CA ALA A 19 -12.69 5.85 3.82
C ALA A 19 -13.17 5.93 5.29
N PHE A 20 -12.83 4.97 6.15
CA PHE A 20 -13.16 5.01 7.59
C PHE A 20 -12.15 5.80 8.44
N ASP A 21 -11.29 6.61 7.80
CA ASP A 21 -10.45 7.63 8.44
C ASP A 21 -9.45 7.10 9.50
N VAL A 22 -9.07 5.82 9.38
CA VAL A 22 -7.99 5.23 10.19
C VAL A 22 -6.69 5.28 9.39
N PRO A 23 -5.69 6.08 9.81
CA PRO A 23 -4.42 6.13 9.12
C PRO A 23 -3.70 4.78 9.24
N ALA A 24 -3.64 4.05 8.14
CA ALA A 24 -2.92 2.79 8.02
C ALA A 24 -1.98 2.86 6.80
N PHE A 25 -0.90 2.08 6.82
CA PHE A 25 -0.02 1.89 5.66
C PHE A 25 -0.02 0.40 5.32
N PRO A 26 -1.06 -0.11 4.65
CA PRO A 26 -1.13 -1.53 4.35
C PRO A 26 0.03 -1.91 3.42
N VAL A 27 0.68 -3.04 3.70
CA VAL A 27 1.77 -3.57 2.87
C VAL A 27 1.29 -4.79 2.11
N ASP A 28 1.28 -4.69 0.77
CA ASP A 28 1.03 -5.81 -0.13
C ASP A 28 2.33 -6.37 -0.72
N THR A 29 2.23 -7.32 -1.65
CA THR A 29 3.40 -7.95 -2.29
C THR A 29 4.24 -6.97 -3.11
N HIS A 30 3.62 -5.97 -3.75
CA HIS A 30 4.35 -4.95 -4.50
C HIS A 30 5.10 -4.01 -3.57
N ILE A 31 4.42 -3.52 -2.53
CA ILE A 31 5.00 -2.63 -1.52
C ILE A 31 6.13 -3.34 -0.78
N HIS A 32 5.94 -4.59 -0.36
CA HIS A 32 6.96 -5.37 0.34
C HIS A 32 8.22 -5.56 -0.51
N ARG A 33 8.04 -5.94 -1.79
CA ARG A 33 9.15 -6.08 -2.75
C ARG A 33 9.88 -4.76 -2.99
N LEU A 34 9.13 -3.66 -3.18
CA LEU A 34 9.72 -2.35 -3.45
C LEU A 34 10.42 -1.77 -2.23
N ALA A 35 9.87 -1.95 -1.02
CA ALA A 35 10.51 -1.54 0.22
C ALA A 35 11.89 -2.21 0.39
N ALA A 36 12.02 -3.49 0.03
CA ALA A 36 13.30 -4.18 0.00
C ALA A 36 14.24 -3.64 -1.10
N ARG A 37 13.75 -3.48 -2.34
CA ARG A 37 14.55 -2.99 -3.48
C ARG A 37 15.06 -1.57 -3.28
N TRP A 38 14.28 -0.72 -2.61
CA TRP A 38 14.63 0.67 -2.31
C TRP A 38 15.41 0.83 -1.00
N GLY A 39 15.69 -0.26 -0.28
CA GLY A 39 16.40 -0.21 0.99
C GLY A 39 15.62 0.48 2.12
N LEU A 40 14.30 0.56 2.01
CA LEU A 40 13.41 1.14 3.03
C LEU A 40 13.11 0.15 4.17
N SER A 41 13.23 -1.15 3.90
CA SER A 41 13.00 -2.22 4.88
C SER A 41 13.91 -3.41 4.57
N ASN A 42 14.38 -4.09 5.61
CA ASN A 42 14.98 -5.42 5.54
C ASN A 42 14.11 -6.49 6.22
N GLY A 43 12.83 -6.17 6.42
CA GLY A 43 11.86 -7.07 7.02
C GLY A 43 11.57 -8.28 6.15
N THR A 44 11.59 -9.46 6.77
CA THR A 44 11.15 -10.73 6.14
C THR A 44 9.65 -10.97 6.30
N THR A 45 8.97 -10.12 7.09
CA THR A 45 7.53 -10.16 7.30
C THR A 45 6.88 -8.85 6.86
N VAL A 46 5.58 -8.94 6.55
CA VAL A 46 4.75 -7.80 6.17
C VAL A 46 4.66 -6.80 7.32
N GLU A 47 4.47 -7.28 8.54
CA GLU A 47 4.31 -6.46 9.75
C GLU A 47 5.57 -5.64 10.03
N LYS A 48 6.76 -6.25 9.87
CA LYS A 48 8.02 -5.52 10.04
C LYS A 48 8.17 -4.45 8.97
N THR A 49 7.87 -4.78 7.71
CA THR A 49 7.94 -3.80 6.62
C THR A 49 6.95 -2.66 6.82
N GLU A 50 5.74 -2.94 7.29
CA GLU A 50 4.76 -1.91 7.62
C GLU A 50 5.28 -0.96 8.70
N ASN A 51 5.87 -1.50 9.77
CA ASN A 51 6.46 -0.67 10.82
C ASN A 51 7.62 0.19 10.31
N ASP A 52 8.50 -0.37 9.48
CA ASP A 52 9.61 0.35 8.87
C ASP A 52 9.09 1.51 7.98
N LEU A 53 8.11 1.24 7.11
CA LEU A 53 7.52 2.26 6.24
C LEU A 53 6.76 3.35 7.02
N LYS A 54 6.05 2.97 8.09
CA LYS A 54 5.39 3.92 8.99
C LYS A 54 6.39 4.81 9.75
N ALA A 55 7.59 4.32 10.01
CA ALA A 55 8.67 5.11 10.63
C ALA A 55 9.35 6.06 9.63
N VAL A 56 9.44 5.65 8.35
CA VAL A 56 10.05 6.46 7.28
C VAL A 56 9.13 7.57 6.80
N PHE A 57 7.84 7.28 6.62
CA PHE A 57 6.91 8.21 5.96
C PHE A 57 6.01 8.96 6.95
N PRO A 58 5.76 10.27 6.73
CA PRO A 58 4.77 11.02 7.50
C PRO A 58 3.39 10.39 7.43
N ARG A 59 2.69 10.30 8.57
CA ARG A 59 1.35 9.71 8.68
C ARG A 59 0.33 10.27 7.69
N ALA A 60 0.40 11.57 7.42
CA ALA A 60 -0.49 12.25 6.47
C ALA A 60 -0.38 11.70 5.03
N LEU A 61 0.74 11.05 4.68
CA LEU A 61 1.01 10.56 3.33
C LEU A 61 0.75 9.06 3.16
N TRP A 62 0.41 8.33 4.22
CA TRP A 62 0.38 6.86 4.19
C TRP A 62 -0.58 6.29 3.15
N ASN A 63 -1.79 6.86 3.03
CA ASN A 63 -2.78 6.41 2.06
C ASN A 63 -2.36 6.71 0.61
N ASP A 64 -1.84 7.91 0.37
CA ASP A 64 -1.39 8.33 -0.96
C ASP A 64 -0.19 7.49 -1.42
N LEU A 65 0.80 7.30 -0.53
CA LEU A 65 1.98 6.49 -0.81
C LEU A 65 1.63 5.02 -1.04
N HIS A 66 0.69 4.45 -0.28
CA HIS A 66 0.21 3.09 -0.50
C HIS A 66 -0.26 2.90 -1.94
N LEU A 67 -1.12 3.78 -2.44
CA LEU A 67 -1.63 3.71 -3.81
C LEU A 67 -0.52 3.96 -4.84
N GLN A 68 0.30 4.99 -4.64
CA GLN A 68 1.38 5.35 -5.56
C GLN A 68 2.40 4.22 -5.74
N ILE A 69 2.80 3.58 -4.63
CA ILE A 69 3.77 2.47 -4.66
C ILE A 69 3.16 1.24 -5.35
N ILE A 70 1.88 0.94 -5.12
CA ILE A 70 1.18 -0.15 -5.82
C ILE A 70 1.13 0.10 -7.32
N PHE A 71 0.73 1.31 -7.74
CA PHE A 71 0.69 1.65 -9.17
C PHE A 71 2.07 1.53 -9.80
N PHE A 72 3.10 2.10 -9.16
CA PHE A 72 4.47 1.99 -9.63
C PHE A 72 4.92 0.52 -9.74
N GLY A 73 4.63 -0.28 -8.71
CA GLY A 73 4.98 -1.70 -8.66
C GLY A 73 4.32 -2.56 -9.72
N ARG A 74 3.13 -2.16 -10.20
CA ARG A 74 2.42 -2.86 -11.27
C ARG A 74 2.91 -2.47 -12.66
N GLU A 75 3.14 -1.18 -12.87
CA GLU A 75 3.40 -0.64 -14.20
C GLU A 75 4.88 -0.66 -14.58
N TYR A 76 5.76 -0.35 -13.63
CA TYR A 76 7.19 -0.11 -13.92
C TYR A 76 8.12 -1.16 -13.31
N CYS A 77 7.60 -2.02 -12.43
CA CYS A 77 8.43 -2.94 -11.66
C CYS A 77 7.74 -4.30 -11.46
N PRO A 78 7.33 -5.01 -12.54
CA PRO A 78 6.53 -6.23 -12.46
C PRO A 78 7.15 -7.30 -11.54
#